data_AF-A0A257LNL0-F1
#
_entry.id   AF-A0A257LNL0-F1
#
_cell.length_a   1.000
_cell.length_b   1.000
_cell.length_c   1.000
_cell.angle_alpha   90.00
_cell.angle_beta   90.00
_cell.angle_gamma   90.00
#
_symmetry.space_group_name_H-M   'P 1'
#
loop_
_entity.id
_entity.type
_entity.pdbx_description
1 polymer ?
#
loop_
_entity_poly.entity_id
_entity_poly.type
_entity_poly.pdbx_seq_one_letter_code
_entity_poly.pdbx_strand_id
1 'polypeptide(L)'
;RASVKIRYAEEIDYRDYEKQIQKMLNTYVQADEVIQVVEPVNIFEREAFQAEVDKARGDRAKADTIANRTKKTITEKMDEDPFFYRKFSMLLQQVIDDYKAQRINDAEYLKKTTEILNQVRDGKTKEGPDMLKDRDFSRALFGALKEELARESNSSVVREDPVPYGSPEANAAHRERVMAEEACEMVDII
;
A
#
# COMPACT_ATOMS: atom_id res chain seq x y z
N ARG A 1 -40.95 45.96 18.44
CA ARG A 1 -40.03 45.12 17.61
C ARG A 1 -40.68 43.82 17.11
N ALA A 2 -41.98 43.57 17.33
CA ALA A 2 -42.69 42.37 16.84
C ALA A 2 -43.46 42.57 15.51
N SER A 3 -43.56 43.80 15.01
CA SER A 3 -44.41 44.15 13.85
C SER A 3 -43.72 44.05 12.48
N VAL A 4 -42.44 43.67 12.43
CA VAL A 4 -41.68 43.52 11.17
C VAL A 4 -41.60 42.05 10.72
N LYS A 5 -41.75 41.09 11.63
CA LYS A 5 -41.69 39.63 11.36
C LYS A 5 -42.83 39.09 10.49
N ILE A 6 -43.84 39.91 10.20
CA ILE A 6 -45.03 39.53 9.40
C ILE A 6 -44.89 39.96 7.94
N ARG A 7 -44.01 40.93 7.60
CA ARG A 7 -43.84 41.38 6.20
C ARG A 7 -42.97 40.45 5.36
N TYR A 8 -42.04 39.74 6.00
CA TYR A 8 -41.17 38.77 5.36
C TYR A 8 -41.53 37.44 5.99
N ALA A 9 -42.21 36.57 5.24
CA ALA A 9 -42.53 35.21 5.62
C ALA A 9 -41.24 34.35 5.71
N GLU A 10 -40.29 34.76 6.55
CA GLU A 10 -39.03 34.10 6.79
C GLU A 10 -39.09 33.34 8.12
N GLU A 11 -39.84 32.26 8.09
CA GLU A 11 -39.51 31.02 8.80
C GLU A 11 -40.36 29.95 8.12
N ILE A 12 -39.87 29.48 6.96
CA ILE A 12 -40.44 28.31 6.30
C ILE A 12 -40.24 27.16 7.27
N ASP A 13 -41.33 26.67 7.86
CA ASP A 13 -41.28 25.52 8.76
C ASP A 13 -41.07 24.26 7.93
N TYR A 14 -39.83 23.79 7.87
CA TYR A 14 -39.44 22.61 7.10
C TYR A 14 -39.93 21.30 7.71
N ARG A 15 -40.53 21.33 8.92
CA ARG A 15 -41.04 20.12 9.60
C ARG A 15 -42.18 19.44 8.84
N ASP A 16 -43.01 20.22 8.13
CA ASP A 16 -44.11 19.67 7.34
C ASP A 16 -43.61 18.97 6.06
N TYR A 17 -42.50 19.45 5.50
CA TYR A 17 -41.93 18.93 4.26
C TYR A 17 -40.96 17.77 4.48
N GLU A 18 -40.48 17.58 5.72
CA GLU A 18 -39.51 16.52 6.07
C GLU A 18 -40.00 15.14 5.64
N LYS A 19 -41.26 14.78 5.97
CA LYS A 19 -41.84 13.48 5.58
C LYS A 19 -41.97 13.31 4.07
N GLN A 20 -42.26 14.39 3.35
CA GLN A 20 -42.41 14.37 1.90
C GLN A 20 -41.06 14.27 1.20
N ILE A 21 -40.05 15.01 1.69
CA ILE A 21 -38.67 14.95 1.22
C ILE A 21 -38.09 13.56 1.48
N GLN A 22 -38.30 12.98 2.67
CA GLN A 22 -37.86 11.63 3.00
C GLN A 22 -38.51 10.57 2.10
N LYS A 23 -39.81 10.71 1.81
CA LYS A 23 -40.52 9.82 0.88
C LYS A 23 -39.98 9.95 -0.55
N MET A 24 -39.71 11.16 -1.02
CA MET A 24 -39.11 11.39 -2.35
C MET A 24 -37.68 10.82 -2.41
N LEU A 25 -36.87 11.05 -1.38
CA LEU A 25 -35.52 10.49 -1.28
C LEU A 25 -35.57 8.96 -1.35
N ASN A 26 -36.41 8.31 -0.55
CA ASN A 26 -36.51 6.85 -0.52
C ASN A 26 -37.12 6.26 -1.81
N THR A 27 -37.96 7.00 -2.52
CA THR A 27 -38.60 6.51 -3.76
C THR A 27 -37.69 6.66 -4.97
N TYR A 28 -36.91 7.75 -5.03
CA TYR A 28 -36.12 8.11 -6.22
C TYR A 28 -34.61 7.94 -6.04
N VAL A 29 -34.12 7.76 -4.82
CA VAL A 29 -32.73 7.38 -4.53
C VAL A 29 -32.74 5.89 -4.19
N GLN A 30 -33.04 5.06 -5.19
CA GLN A 30 -32.66 3.65 -5.12
C GLN A 30 -31.14 3.63 -5.31
N ALA A 31 -30.40 3.37 -4.23
CA ALA A 31 -29.04 2.92 -4.37
C ALA A 31 -29.12 1.54 -5.02
N ASP A 32 -28.80 1.44 -6.31
CA ASP A 32 -28.60 0.15 -6.96
C ASP A 32 -27.69 -0.67 -6.05
N GLU A 33 -28.17 -1.83 -5.59
CA GLU A 33 -27.31 -2.78 -4.91
C GLU A 33 -26.11 -3.03 -5.80
N VAL A 34 -24.90 -2.88 -5.22
CA VAL A 34 -23.68 -3.22 -5.92
C VAL A 34 -23.70 -4.74 -6.11
N ILE A 35 -24.23 -5.20 -7.24
CA ILE A 35 -24.24 -6.61 -7.60
C ILE A 35 -22.77 -7.02 -7.74
N GLN A 36 -22.26 -7.68 -6.72
CA GLN A 36 -20.91 -8.20 -6.73
C GLN A 36 -20.91 -9.48 -7.58
N VAL A 37 -20.77 -9.32 -8.90
CA VAL A 37 -20.92 -10.40 -9.88
C VAL A 37 -19.87 -11.51 -9.70
N VAL A 38 -18.69 -11.20 -9.13
CA VAL A 38 -17.62 -12.17 -8.87
C VAL A 38 -16.84 -11.78 -7.61
N GLU A 39 -16.46 -12.78 -6.81
CA GLU A 39 -15.55 -12.58 -5.68
C GLU A 39 -14.21 -11.97 -6.13
N PRO A 40 -13.68 -11.00 -5.38
CA PRO A 40 -12.39 -10.40 -5.66
C PRO A 40 -11.29 -11.47 -5.58
N VAL A 41 -10.76 -11.88 -6.73
CA VAL A 41 -9.64 -12.83 -6.79
C VAL A 41 -8.44 -12.25 -6.04
N ASN A 42 -7.84 -13.07 -5.19
CA ASN A 42 -6.71 -12.68 -4.38
C ASN A 42 -5.48 -12.41 -5.27
N ILE A 43 -4.84 -11.25 -5.09
CA ILE A 43 -3.62 -10.91 -5.82
C ILE A 43 -2.47 -11.88 -5.56
N PHE A 44 -2.52 -12.69 -4.50
CA PHE A 44 -1.50 -13.70 -4.17
C PHE A 44 -1.68 -15.02 -4.92
N GLU A 45 -2.85 -15.28 -5.50
CA GLU A 45 -3.09 -16.46 -6.35
C GLU A 45 -2.68 -16.17 -7.81
N ARG A 46 -1.51 -16.65 -8.24
CA ARG A 46 -0.91 -16.28 -9.54
C ARG A 46 -1.81 -16.65 -10.71
N GLU A 47 -2.29 -17.88 -10.74
CA GLU A 47 -3.05 -18.43 -11.87
C GLU A 47 -4.46 -17.82 -11.96
N ALA A 48 -5.18 -17.79 -10.84
CA ALA A 48 -6.53 -17.23 -10.79
C ALA A 48 -6.54 -15.73 -11.13
N PHE A 49 -5.57 -14.97 -10.60
CA PHE A 49 -5.49 -13.54 -10.87
C PHE A 49 -5.14 -13.25 -12.32
N GLN A 50 -4.21 -14.01 -12.91
CA GLN A 50 -3.84 -13.86 -14.31
C GLN A 50 -5.03 -14.14 -15.23
N ALA A 51 -5.81 -15.18 -14.95
CA ALA A 51 -7.02 -15.49 -15.70
C ALA A 51 -8.05 -14.34 -15.64
N GLU A 52 -8.18 -13.65 -14.50
CA GLU A 52 -9.05 -12.49 -14.36
C GLU A 52 -8.54 -11.28 -15.16
N VAL A 53 -7.24 -11.02 -15.12
CA VAL A 53 -6.60 -9.96 -15.92
C VAL A 53 -6.77 -10.24 -17.41
N ASP A 54 -6.67 -11.50 -17.84
CA ASP A 54 -6.82 -11.87 -19.25
C ASP A 54 -8.25 -11.79 -19.78
N LYS A 55 -9.27 -11.78 -18.90
CA LYS A 55 -10.64 -11.44 -19.30
C LYS A 55 -10.79 -9.98 -19.72
N ALA A 56 -9.98 -9.08 -19.17
CA ALA A 56 -10.02 -7.66 -19.51
C ALA A 56 -9.43 -7.43 -20.91
N ARG A 57 -10.22 -6.76 -21.77
CA ARG A 57 -9.80 -6.44 -23.14
C ARG A 57 -9.11 -5.08 -23.19
N GLY A 58 -7.83 -5.08 -23.54
CA GLY A 58 -6.99 -3.89 -23.71
C GLY A 58 -6.03 -3.65 -22.55
N ASP A 59 -4.84 -3.13 -22.87
CA ASP A 59 -3.74 -2.96 -21.90
C ASP A 59 -4.12 -2.03 -20.75
N ARG A 60 -4.87 -0.96 -21.05
CA ARG A 60 -5.42 -0.05 -20.03
C ARG A 60 -6.35 -0.78 -19.06
N ALA A 61 -7.29 -1.58 -19.58
CA ALA A 61 -8.27 -2.28 -18.73
C ALA A 61 -7.58 -3.33 -17.84
N LYS A 62 -6.56 -4.02 -18.37
CA LYS A 62 -5.69 -4.91 -17.59
C LYS A 62 -4.97 -4.15 -16.48
N ALA A 63 -4.34 -3.02 -16.81
CA ALA A 63 -3.61 -2.20 -15.86
C ALA A 63 -4.51 -1.65 -14.75
N ASP A 64 -5.69 -1.14 -15.08
CA ASP A 64 -6.67 -0.64 -14.11
C ASP A 64 -7.18 -1.75 -13.19
N THR A 65 -7.40 -2.96 -13.72
CA THR A 65 -7.76 -4.13 -12.90
C THR A 65 -6.65 -4.43 -11.89
N ILE A 66 -5.39 -4.46 -12.33
CA ILE A 66 -4.25 -4.70 -11.44
C ILE A 66 -4.11 -3.58 -10.41
N ALA A 67 -4.19 -2.32 -10.81
CA ALA A 67 -4.02 -1.17 -9.94
C ALA A 67 -5.07 -1.17 -8.82
N ASN A 68 -6.35 -1.38 -9.17
CA ASN A 68 -7.45 -1.39 -8.20
C ASN A 68 -7.30 -2.53 -7.18
N ARG A 69 -6.95 -3.74 -7.65
CA ARG A 69 -6.76 -4.91 -6.79
C ARG A 69 -5.56 -4.77 -5.87
N THR A 70 -4.45 -4.24 -6.41
CA THR A 70 -3.24 -3.98 -5.63
C THR A 70 -3.50 -2.90 -4.58
N LYS A 71 -4.16 -1.80 -4.95
CA LYS A 71 -4.53 -0.73 -4.01
C LYS A 71 -5.43 -1.23 -2.88
N LYS A 72 -6.43 -2.05 -3.20
CA LYS A 72 -7.30 -2.67 -2.19
C LYS A 72 -6.48 -3.50 -1.20
N THR A 73 -5.61 -4.37 -1.71
CA THR A 73 -4.77 -5.24 -0.87
C THR A 73 -3.80 -4.43 0.00
N ILE A 74 -3.18 -3.37 -0.54
CA ILE A 74 -2.31 -2.46 0.22
C ILE A 74 -3.08 -1.81 1.37
N THR A 75 -4.35 -1.43 1.15
CA THR A 75 -5.18 -0.77 2.17
C THR A 75 -5.61 -1.75 3.24
N GLU A 76 -6.01 -2.97 2.87
CA GLU A 76 -6.42 -4.03 3.80
C GLU A 76 -5.26 -4.54 4.65
N LYS A 77 -4.05 -4.61 4.09
CA LYS A 77 -2.85 -5.10 4.79
C LYS A 77 -2.00 -3.99 5.39
N MET A 78 -2.45 -2.74 5.36
CA MET A 78 -1.71 -1.59 5.91
C MET A 78 -1.38 -1.78 7.39
N ASP A 79 -2.27 -2.45 8.13
CA ASP A 79 -2.08 -2.75 9.55
C ASP A 79 -1.02 -3.83 9.83
N GLU A 80 -0.69 -4.69 8.84
CA GLU A 80 0.37 -5.70 8.97
C GLU A 80 1.76 -5.05 8.94
N ASP A 81 1.99 -4.13 8.01
CA ASP A 81 3.26 -3.40 7.85
C ASP A 81 3.04 -2.01 7.21
N PRO A 82 2.83 -0.97 8.04
CA PRO A 82 2.56 0.38 7.54
C PRO A 82 3.70 0.96 6.70
N PHE A 83 4.96 0.58 6.97
CA PHE A 83 6.11 1.14 6.26
C PHE A 83 6.24 0.55 4.87
N PHE A 84 6.12 -0.77 4.75
CA PHE A 84 6.14 -1.47 3.47
C PHE A 84 5.00 -1.01 2.56
N TYR A 85 3.76 -1.08 3.05
CA TYR A 85 2.58 -0.79 2.24
C TYR A 85 2.45 0.69 1.85
N ARG A 86 2.89 1.62 2.70
CA ARG A 86 2.90 3.07 2.39
C ARG A 86 3.79 3.40 1.19
N LYS A 87 4.98 2.79 1.09
CA LYS A 87 5.90 2.99 -0.05
C LYS A 87 5.24 2.58 -1.36
N PHE A 88 4.64 1.38 -1.40
CA PHE A 88 3.97 0.90 -2.61
C PHE A 88 2.70 1.66 -2.93
N SER A 89 1.94 2.11 -1.92
CA SER A 89 0.80 3.01 -2.13
C SER A 89 1.21 4.28 -2.86
N MET A 90 2.34 4.88 -2.46
CA MET A 90 2.86 6.10 -3.08
C MET A 90 3.33 5.84 -4.52
N LEU A 91 4.10 4.77 -4.74
CA LEU A 91 4.57 4.39 -6.07
C LEU A 91 3.41 4.10 -7.03
N LEU A 92 2.41 3.35 -6.57
CA LEU A 92 1.23 3.02 -7.36
C LEU A 92 0.44 4.28 -7.72
N GLN A 93 0.27 5.20 -6.75
CA GLN A 93 -0.41 6.47 -6.99
C GLN A 93 0.35 7.34 -8.00
N GLN A 94 1.68 7.40 -7.92
CA GLN A 94 2.50 8.13 -8.88
C GLN A 94 2.32 7.60 -10.31
N VAL A 95 2.29 6.28 -10.49
CA VAL A 95 2.07 5.66 -11.82
C VAL A 95 0.69 6.01 -12.39
N ILE A 96 -0.36 5.99 -11.55
CA ILE A 96 -1.71 6.41 -11.94
C ILE A 96 -1.74 7.89 -12.34
N ASP A 97 -1.04 8.74 -11.59
CA ASP A 97 -1.01 10.18 -11.85
C ASP A 97 -0.20 10.51 -13.11
N ASP A 98 0.92 9.82 -13.35
CA ASP A 98 1.69 9.92 -14.59
C ASP A 98 0.86 9.48 -15.81
N TYR A 99 0.04 8.43 -15.66
CA TYR A 99 -0.89 8.00 -16.71
C TYR A 99 -1.98 9.04 -16.98
N LYS A 100 -2.60 9.58 -15.92
CA LYS A 100 -3.60 10.66 -16.04
C LYS A 100 -3.04 11.92 -16.67
N ALA A 101 -1.78 12.24 -16.38
CA ALA A 101 -1.03 13.33 -17.00
C ALA A 101 -0.54 13.02 -18.43
N GLN A 102 -0.92 11.86 -18.99
CA GLN A 102 -0.51 11.37 -20.32
C GLN A 102 1.02 11.33 -20.52
N ARG A 103 1.77 11.13 -19.44
CA ARG A 103 3.24 11.04 -19.48
C ARG A 103 3.74 9.65 -19.88
N ILE A 104 2.91 8.63 -19.70
CA ILE A 104 3.20 7.23 -20.01
C ILE A 104 2.08 6.65 -20.89
N ASN A 105 2.43 5.67 -21.72
CA ASN A 105 1.45 4.98 -22.59
C ASN A 105 0.75 3.82 -21.86
N ASP A 106 -0.27 3.23 -22.49
CA ASP A 106 -1.05 2.11 -21.92
C ASP A 106 -0.18 0.87 -21.62
N ALA A 107 0.78 0.53 -22.48
CA ALA A 107 1.68 -0.60 -22.29
C ALA A 107 2.69 -0.36 -21.15
N GLU A 108 3.19 0.86 -21.01
CA GLU A 108 4.06 1.28 -19.90
C GLU A 108 3.29 1.29 -18.57
N TYR A 109 2.04 1.74 -18.60
CA TYR A 109 1.15 1.70 -17.45
C TYR A 109 0.93 0.26 -16.97
N LEU A 110 0.62 -0.66 -17.90
CA LEU A 110 0.51 -2.08 -17.59
C LEU A 110 1.82 -2.66 -17.02
N LYS A 111 2.96 -2.34 -17.64
CA LYS A 111 4.28 -2.83 -17.21
C LYS A 111 4.62 -2.36 -15.79
N LYS A 112 4.53 -1.05 -15.52
CA LYS A 112 4.85 -0.46 -14.20
C LYS A 112 3.92 -0.99 -13.11
N THR A 113 2.63 -1.09 -13.39
CA THR A 113 1.64 -1.58 -12.41
C THR A 113 1.87 -3.07 -12.10
N THR A 114 2.23 -3.87 -13.11
CA THR A 114 2.60 -5.29 -12.94
C THR A 114 3.89 -5.45 -12.14
N GLU A 115 4.87 -4.59 -12.35
CA GLU A 115 6.12 -4.58 -11.57
C GLU A 115 5.84 -4.28 -10.09
N ILE A 116 5.05 -3.26 -9.79
CA ILE A 116 4.64 -2.92 -8.42
C ILE A 116 3.88 -4.10 -7.79
N LEU A 117 2.95 -4.72 -8.51
CA LEU A 117 2.24 -5.92 -8.04
C LEU A 117 3.23 -7.03 -7.66
N ASN A 118 4.20 -7.33 -8.53
CA ASN A 118 5.20 -8.36 -8.28
C ASN A 118 6.07 -8.00 -7.07
N GLN A 119 6.45 -6.74 -6.90
CA GLN A 119 7.19 -6.28 -5.72
C GLN A 119 6.36 -6.37 -4.44
N VAL A 120 5.05 -6.10 -4.49
CA VAL A 120 4.17 -6.28 -3.32
C VAL A 120 4.01 -7.76 -2.96
N ARG A 121 4.02 -8.67 -3.95
CA ARG A 121 3.97 -10.12 -3.73
C ARG A 121 5.29 -10.69 -3.23
N ASP A 122 6.39 -10.34 -3.89
CA ASP A 122 7.74 -10.85 -3.62
C ASP A 122 8.44 -10.10 -2.49
N GLY A 123 7.97 -8.91 -2.13
CA GLY A 123 8.57 -8.06 -1.10
C GLY A 123 8.50 -8.66 0.30
N LYS A 124 7.59 -9.62 0.53
CA LYS A 124 7.64 -10.48 1.72
C LYS A 124 8.85 -11.43 1.72
N THR A 125 9.55 -11.63 0.60
CA THR A 125 10.64 -12.62 0.46
C THR A 125 12.03 -11.98 0.31
N LYS A 126 12.14 -10.70 -0.07
CA LYS A 126 13.43 -10.11 -0.53
C LYS A 126 14.21 -9.29 0.49
N GLU A 127 13.61 -8.82 1.57
CA GLU A 127 14.33 -8.04 2.59
C GLU A 127 14.69 -8.90 3.79
N GLY A 128 15.69 -9.76 3.63
CA GLY A 128 16.33 -10.45 4.76
C GLY A 128 17.31 -11.53 4.29
N PRO A 129 18.44 -11.74 4.98
CA PRO A 129 19.29 -12.92 4.77
C PRO A 129 18.45 -14.20 4.83
N ASP A 130 18.86 -15.23 4.07
CA ASP A 130 18.11 -16.49 3.90
C ASP A 130 17.63 -17.15 5.22
N MET A 131 18.28 -16.83 6.33
CA MET A 131 17.96 -17.31 7.68
C MET A 131 16.72 -16.63 8.32
N LEU A 132 16.28 -15.48 7.80
CA LEU A 132 15.12 -14.71 8.29
C LEU A 132 13.89 -14.85 7.38
N LYS A 133 13.91 -15.80 6.44
CA LYS A 133 12.78 -16.05 5.52
C LYS A 133 11.54 -16.59 6.24
N ASP A 134 11.71 -17.39 7.29
CA ASP A 134 10.61 -18.05 8.00
C ASP A 134 10.10 -17.32 9.25
N ARG A 135 10.73 -16.19 9.66
CA ARG A 135 10.32 -15.45 10.87
C ARG A 135 10.00 -13.99 10.55
N ASP A 136 8.70 -13.70 10.38
CA ASP A 136 8.19 -12.36 10.05
C ASP A 136 8.54 -11.30 11.12
N PHE A 137 8.55 -11.67 12.40
CA PHE A 137 8.93 -10.76 13.49
C PHE A 137 10.41 -10.35 13.44
N SER A 138 11.30 -11.31 13.15
CA SER A 138 12.74 -11.06 13.03
C SER A 138 13.07 -10.17 11.83
N ARG A 139 12.27 -10.22 10.77
CA ARG A 139 12.39 -9.32 9.61
C ARG A 139 11.99 -7.88 9.95
N ALA A 140 10.86 -7.71 10.64
CA ALA A 140 10.41 -6.38 11.08
C ALA A 140 11.45 -5.73 12.01
N LEU A 141 12.00 -6.51 12.94
CA LEU A 141 13.06 -6.05 13.83
C LEU A 141 14.34 -5.67 13.08
N PHE A 142 14.76 -6.49 12.10
CA PHE A 142 15.93 -6.18 11.26
C PHE A 142 15.73 -4.88 10.45
N GLY A 143 14.54 -4.65 9.89
CA GLY A 143 14.19 -3.41 9.21
C GLY A 143 14.31 -2.18 10.12
N ALA A 144 13.72 -2.27 11.33
CA ALA A 144 13.77 -1.19 12.32
C ALA A 144 15.21 -0.91 12.80
N LEU A 145 16.00 -1.96 13.07
CA LEU A 145 17.39 -1.82 13.47
C LEU A 145 18.26 -1.22 12.37
N LYS A 146 18.03 -1.59 11.11
CA LYS A 146 18.76 -1.02 9.97
C LYS A 146 18.44 0.46 9.77
N GLU A 147 17.20 0.86 10.00
CA GLU A 147 16.79 2.26 9.92
C GLU A 147 17.43 3.11 11.04
N GLU A 148 17.43 2.62 12.29
CA GLU A 148 18.12 3.29 13.39
C GLU A 148 19.65 3.34 13.17
N LEU A 149 20.27 2.28 12.67
CA LEU A 149 21.70 2.29 12.37
C LEU A 149 22.05 3.23 11.21
N ALA A 150 21.17 3.35 10.20
CA ALA A 150 21.30 4.33 9.13
C ALA A 150 21.14 5.76 9.66
N ARG A 151 20.28 5.95 10.66
CA ARG A 151 20.05 7.23 11.35
C ARG A 151 21.26 7.61 12.21
N GLU A 152 21.86 6.67 12.93
CA GLU A 152 23.12 6.87 13.67
C GLU A 152 24.31 7.12 12.75
N SER A 153 24.36 6.54 11.56
CA SER A 153 25.45 6.77 10.60
C SER A 153 25.53 8.21 10.06
N ASN A 154 24.48 9.01 10.27
CA ASN A 154 24.42 10.45 9.99
C ASN A 154 24.77 11.32 11.21
N SER A 155 24.91 10.72 12.40
CA SER A 155 25.50 11.36 13.57
C SER A 155 27.02 11.26 13.45
N SER A 156 27.72 12.37 13.61
CA SER A 156 29.15 12.54 13.38
C SER A 156 30.02 11.55 14.17
N VAL A 157 30.33 10.39 13.58
CA VAL A 157 31.46 9.56 14.01
C VAL A 157 32.56 9.72 12.97
N VAL A 158 33.69 10.26 13.41
CA VAL A 158 34.93 10.38 12.66
C VAL A 158 35.22 9.01 12.02
N ARG A 159 35.14 8.95 10.69
CA ARG A 159 35.53 7.76 9.93
C ARG A 159 37.05 7.74 9.86
N GLU A 160 37.68 6.86 10.61
CA GLU A 160 39.05 6.47 10.32
C GLU A 160 39.04 5.65 9.02
N ASP A 161 39.97 5.95 8.12
CA ASP A 161 40.13 5.22 6.86
C ASP A 161 40.36 3.72 7.16
N PRO A 162 39.58 2.81 6.56
CA PRO A 162 39.75 1.38 6.81
C PRO A 162 41.12 0.91 6.31
N VAL A 163 41.91 0.35 7.22
CA VAL A 163 43.25 -0.19 6.99
C VAL A 163 43.17 -1.33 5.95
N PRO A 164 44.07 -1.41 4.94
CA PRO A 164 43.85 -2.19 3.71
C PRO A 164 44.12 -3.70 3.82
N TYR A 165 44.15 -4.27 5.02
CA TYR A 165 44.35 -5.71 5.20
C TYR A 165 43.02 -6.43 5.41
N GLY A 166 42.42 -6.86 4.30
CA GLY A 166 41.21 -7.69 4.24
C GLY A 166 40.25 -7.22 3.13
N SER A 167 39.72 -8.14 2.31
CA SER A 167 38.75 -7.80 1.28
C SER A 167 37.46 -7.24 1.92
N PRO A 168 36.92 -6.08 1.46
CA PRO A 168 35.74 -5.44 2.06
C PRO A 168 34.51 -6.34 2.13
N GLU A 169 34.38 -7.25 1.18
CA GLU A 169 33.25 -8.18 1.04
C GLU A 169 33.18 -9.20 2.19
N ALA A 170 34.31 -9.59 2.77
CA ALA A 170 34.35 -10.56 3.87
C ALA A 170 33.90 -9.96 5.21
N ASN A 171 34.21 -8.68 5.46
CA ASN A 171 33.84 -7.99 6.69
C ASN A 171 32.36 -7.59 6.73
N ALA A 172 31.78 -7.21 5.58
CA ALA A 172 30.35 -6.93 5.49
C ALA A 172 29.52 -8.20 5.74
N ALA A 173 29.89 -9.32 5.11
CA ALA A 173 29.22 -10.60 5.29
C ALA A 173 29.35 -11.17 6.71
N HIS A 174 30.50 -10.96 7.38
CA HIS A 174 30.69 -11.37 8.78
C HIS A 174 29.82 -10.54 9.73
N ARG A 175 29.76 -9.21 9.53
CA ARG A 175 28.87 -8.34 10.32
C ARG A 175 27.41 -8.69 10.10
N GLU A 176 26.99 -8.95 8.86
CA GLU A 176 25.62 -9.40 8.58
C GLU A 176 25.30 -10.74 9.26
N ARG A 177 26.25 -11.69 9.33
CA ARG A 177 26.07 -12.97 10.03
C ARG A 177 25.91 -12.81 11.54
N VAL A 178 26.77 -12.02 12.18
CA VAL A 178 26.71 -11.79 13.64
C VAL A 178 25.40 -11.11 14.03
N MET A 179 24.96 -10.12 13.23
CA MET A 179 23.69 -9.42 13.47
C MET A 179 22.47 -10.34 13.29
N ALA A 180 22.53 -11.29 12.35
CA ALA A 180 21.47 -12.27 12.15
C ALA A 180 21.40 -13.31 13.28
N GLU A 181 22.54 -13.69 13.84
CA GLU A 181 22.65 -14.65 14.95
C GLU A 181 22.09 -14.06 16.26
N GLU A 182 22.49 -12.83 16.61
CA GLU A 182 21.97 -12.14 17.81
C GLU A 182 20.46 -11.86 17.73
N ALA A 183 19.95 -11.54 16.54
CA ALA A 183 18.51 -11.33 16.34
C ALA A 183 17.69 -12.61 16.54
N CYS A 184 18.27 -13.79 16.25
CA CYS A 184 17.64 -15.07 16.55
C CYS A 184 17.64 -15.35 18.07
N GLU A 185 18.76 -15.11 18.76
CA GLU A 185 18.85 -15.36 20.20
C GLU A 185 17.90 -14.48 21.02
N MET A 186 17.71 -13.22 20.63
CA MET A 186 16.75 -12.34 21.32
C MET A 186 15.30 -12.82 21.21
N VAL A 187 14.93 -13.51 20.13
CA VAL A 187 13.59 -14.08 19.97
C VAL A 187 13.37 -15.29 20.85
N ASP A 188 14.44 -16.04 21.18
CA ASP A 188 14.34 -17.22 22.04
C ASP A 188 14.32 -16.86 23.55
N ILE A 189 14.55 -15.59 23.90
CA ILE A 189 14.49 -15.06 25.28
C ILE A 189 13.10 -14.50 25.64
N ILE A 190 12.24 -14.21 24.66
CA ILE A 190 10.88 -13.67 24.83
C ILE A 190 9.85 -14.82 24.86
#